data_AF-A0A521JVB2-F1
#
_entry.id   AF-A0A521JVB2-F1
#
_cell.length_a   1.000
_cell.length_b   1.000
_cell.length_c   1.000
_cell.angle_alpha   90.00
_cell.angle_beta   90.00
_cell.angle_gamma   90.00
#
_symmetry.space_group_name_H-M   'P 1'
#
loop_
_entity.id
_entity.type
_entity.pdbx_description
1 polymer ?
#
loop_
_entity_poly.entity_id
_entity_poly.type
_entity_poly.pdbx_seq_one_letter_code
_entity_poly.pdbx_strand_id
1 'polypeptide(L)'
;MQTLSSYVLGRWQNGSGAPTLLYNPATEEPLAQCGTGGVDMGAALRHAREQGGPALRALGFKRRGELLLALSQAIHAKREELIELSVQNGGNTRGDAKFDVDGATGTLAYYAGIAKALPEGNVLADGDG
;
A
#
# COMPACT_ATOMS: atom_id res chain seq x y z
N MET A 1 -9.20 -20.94 -7.58
CA MET A 1 -9.50 -19.97 -6.51
C MET A 1 -8.21 -19.57 -5.82
N GLN A 2 -7.80 -18.29 -5.91
CA GLN A 2 -6.58 -17.81 -5.27
C GLN A 2 -6.82 -17.47 -3.79
N THR A 3 -5.88 -17.83 -2.90
CA THR A 3 -5.92 -17.41 -1.49
C THR A 3 -4.95 -16.26 -1.28
N LEU A 4 -5.44 -15.13 -0.78
CA LEU A 4 -4.62 -13.94 -0.51
C LEU A 4 -3.99 -14.01 0.89
N SER A 5 -2.70 -13.74 0.96
CA SER A 5 -1.93 -13.67 2.20
C SER A 5 -1.80 -12.22 2.68
N SER A 6 -1.66 -12.01 3.99
CA SER A 6 -1.28 -10.71 4.55
C SER A 6 0.23 -10.59 4.66
N TYR A 7 0.80 -9.42 4.35
CA TYR A 7 2.22 -9.13 4.60
C TYR A 7 2.37 -8.37 5.92
N VAL A 8 2.75 -9.09 6.99
CA VAL A 8 2.89 -8.57 8.35
C VAL A 8 4.18 -9.10 8.98
N LEU A 9 4.79 -8.33 9.88
CA LEU A 9 6.05 -8.74 10.55
C LEU A 9 7.20 -9.04 9.57
N GLY A 10 7.20 -8.40 8.39
CA GLY A 10 8.21 -8.63 7.36
C GLY A 10 8.09 -9.97 6.62
N ARG A 11 6.92 -10.63 6.67
CA ARG A 11 6.68 -11.90 5.97
C ARG A 11 5.24 -12.02 5.46
N TRP A 12 5.05 -12.87 4.46
CA TRP A 12 3.72 -13.29 4.05
C TRP A 12 3.15 -14.32 5.02
N GLN A 13 1.88 -14.16 5.39
CA GLN A 13 1.16 -15.05 6.28
C GLN A 13 -0.24 -15.32 5.72
N ASN A 14 -0.60 -16.60 5.59
CA ASN A 14 -1.98 -17.01 5.29
C ASN A 14 -2.87 -16.86 6.52
N GLY A 15 -4.12 -16.48 6.30
CA GLY A 15 -5.15 -16.53 7.34
C GLY A 15 -5.52 -17.97 7.69
N SER A 16 -5.85 -18.20 8.95
CA SER A 16 -6.46 -19.45 9.44
C SER A 16 -7.97 -19.32 9.57
N GLY A 17 -8.68 -20.45 9.64
CA GLY A 17 -10.14 -20.49 9.75
C GLY A 17 -10.85 -20.38 8.41
N ALA A 18 -12.17 -20.13 8.46
CA ALA A 18 -12.97 -19.97 7.25
C ALA A 18 -12.62 -18.65 6.53
N PRO A 19 -12.23 -18.68 5.25
CA PRO A 19 -11.94 -17.47 4.50
C PRO A 19 -13.23 -16.79 4.01
N THR A 20 -13.14 -15.49 3.73
CA THR A 20 -14.16 -14.72 3.03
C THR A 20 -13.88 -14.76 1.53
N LEU A 21 -14.91 -15.04 0.73
CA LEU A 21 -14.84 -14.97 -0.73
C LEU A 21 -14.95 -13.52 -1.20
N LEU A 22 -14.15 -13.18 -2.21
CA LEU A 22 -14.25 -11.96 -3.00
C LEU A 22 -14.89 -12.31 -4.34
N TYR A 23 -15.79 -11.48 -4.80
CA TYR A 23 -16.60 -11.75 -5.98
C TYR A 23 -16.46 -10.64 -7.01
N ASN A 24 -16.64 -11.00 -8.28
CA ASN A 24 -16.91 -10.00 -9.30
C ASN A 24 -18.36 -9.50 -9.14
N PRO A 25 -18.58 -8.21 -8.85
CA PRO A 25 -19.93 -7.71 -8.58
C PRO A 25 -20.84 -7.67 -9.81
N ALA A 26 -20.30 -7.80 -11.04
CA ALA A 26 -21.09 -7.81 -12.26
C ALA A 26 -21.53 -9.23 -12.69
N THR A 27 -20.80 -10.27 -12.27
CA THR A 27 -21.07 -11.67 -12.67
C THR A 27 -21.39 -12.59 -11.50
N GLU A 28 -21.17 -12.14 -10.27
CA GLU A 28 -21.26 -12.94 -9.03
C GLU A 28 -20.26 -14.11 -8.98
N GLU A 29 -19.31 -14.18 -9.92
CA GLU A 29 -18.30 -15.23 -9.93
C GLU A 29 -17.23 -14.99 -8.85
N PRO A 30 -16.83 -16.03 -8.10
CA PRO A 30 -15.74 -15.91 -7.14
C PRO A 30 -14.39 -15.61 -7.80
N LEU A 31 -13.67 -14.60 -7.32
CA LEU A 31 -12.35 -14.20 -7.81
C LEU A 31 -11.21 -14.76 -6.94
N ALA A 32 -11.33 -14.55 -5.64
CA ALA A 32 -10.31 -14.90 -4.66
C ALA A 32 -10.95 -15.16 -3.29
N GLN A 33 -10.13 -15.56 -2.34
CA GLN A 33 -10.52 -15.68 -0.94
C GLN A 33 -9.45 -15.09 -0.03
N CYS A 34 -9.85 -14.45 1.05
CA CYS A 34 -8.93 -13.86 2.03
C CYS A 34 -9.43 -14.09 3.46
N GLY A 35 -8.52 -13.97 4.43
CA GLY A 35 -8.86 -14.08 5.84
C GLY A 35 -7.73 -13.57 6.71
N THR A 36 -8.08 -13.05 7.88
CA THR A 36 -7.12 -12.49 8.85
C THR A 36 -6.94 -13.38 10.09
N GLY A 37 -7.60 -14.54 10.14
CA GLY A 37 -7.48 -15.45 11.28
C GLY A 37 -6.01 -15.83 11.52
N GLY A 38 -5.61 -15.90 12.79
CA GLY A 38 -4.24 -16.21 13.18
C GLY A 38 -3.22 -15.09 12.95
N VAL A 39 -3.60 -13.95 12.37
CA VAL A 39 -2.75 -12.76 12.35
C VAL A 39 -2.75 -12.12 13.73
N ASP A 40 -1.60 -12.08 14.40
CA ASP A 40 -1.43 -11.34 15.65
C ASP A 40 -1.33 -9.83 15.34
N MET A 41 -2.47 -9.15 15.40
CA MET A 41 -2.56 -7.71 15.19
C MET A 41 -1.76 -6.90 16.22
N GLY A 42 -1.62 -7.41 17.44
CA GLY A 42 -0.81 -6.80 18.48
C GLY A 42 0.68 -6.84 18.13
N ALA A 43 1.16 -7.99 17.66
CA ALA A 43 2.53 -8.12 17.15
C ALA A 43 2.75 -7.25 15.91
N ALA A 44 1.80 -7.19 14.97
CA ALA A 44 1.91 -6.36 13.78
C ALA A 44 2.09 -4.87 14.15
N LEU A 45 1.31 -4.38 15.10
CA LEU A 45 1.42 -3.02 15.62
C LEU A 45 2.75 -2.78 16.35
N ARG A 46 3.18 -3.72 17.22
CA ARG A 46 4.49 -3.63 17.89
C ARG A 46 5.62 -3.55 16.89
N HIS A 47 5.64 -4.43 15.87
CA HIS A 47 6.65 -4.40 14.82
C HIS A 47 6.67 -3.08 14.04
N ALA A 48 5.50 -2.54 13.68
CA ALA A 48 5.42 -1.24 13.03
C ALA A 48 6.01 -0.11 13.90
N ARG A 49 5.79 -0.14 15.22
CA ARG A 49 6.26 0.89 16.15
C ARG A 49 7.73 0.76 16.54
N GLU A 50 8.18 -0.47 16.79
CA GLU A 50 9.52 -0.77 17.33
C GLU A 50 10.56 -0.96 16.23
N GLN A 51 10.17 -1.41 15.03
CA GLN A 51 11.09 -1.66 13.92
C GLN A 51 10.84 -0.72 12.74
N GLY A 52 9.61 -0.68 12.23
CA GLY A 52 9.26 0.13 11.05
C GLY A 52 9.46 1.63 11.28
N GLY A 53 8.93 2.16 12.38
CA GLY A 53 9.02 3.58 12.74
C GLY A 53 10.47 4.07 12.87
N PRO A 54 11.33 3.45 13.71
CA PRO A 54 12.73 3.83 13.83
C PRO A 54 13.49 3.73 12.51
N ALA A 55 13.30 2.65 11.74
CA ALA A 55 13.95 2.48 10.44
C ALA A 55 13.59 3.61 9.47
N LEU A 56 12.31 3.98 9.35
CA LEU A 56 11.87 5.07 8.48
C LEU A 56 12.36 6.44 8.97
N ARG A 57 12.39 6.68 10.28
CA ARG A 57 12.93 7.93 10.83
C ARG A 57 14.41 8.09 10.55
N ALA A 58 15.20 7.00 10.60
CA ALA A 58 16.64 7.04 10.34
C ALA A 58 17.01 7.51 8.91
N LEU A 59 16.11 7.37 7.92
CA LEU A 59 16.38 7.72 6.52
C LEU A 59 16.36 9.24 6.22
N GLY A 60 15.72 10.06 7.06
CA GLY A 60 15.50 11.48 6.74
C GLY A 60 14.42 11.74 5.69
N PHE A 61 14.02 13.00 5.49
CA PHE A 61 12.92 13.38 4.60
C PHE A 61 13.22 13.02 3.14
N LYS A 62 14.40 13.39 2.64
CA LYS A 62 14.78 13.22 1.23
C LYS A 62 14.75 11.76 0.79
N ARG A 63 15.39 10.87 1.58
CA ARG A 63 15.42 9.44 1.29
C ARG A 63 14.04 8.78 1.39
N ARG A 64 13.19 9.23 2.32
CA ARG A 64 11.78 8.79 2.34
C ARG A 64 11.03 9.25 1.09
N GLY A 65 11.30 10.46 0.60
CA GLY A 65 10.78 10.95 -0.69
C GLY A 65 11.21 10.08 -1.87
N GLU A 66 12.47 9.67 -1.92
CA GLU A 66 12.96 8.73 -2.95
C GLU A 66 12.22 7.38 -2.90
N LEU A 67 11.95 6.85 -1.71
CA LEU A 67 11.15 5.63 -1.56
C LEU A 67 9.69 5.82 -2.03
N LEU A 68 9.07 6.96 -1.77
CA LEU A 68 7.73 7.27 -2.29
C LEU A 68 7.72 7.34 -3.82
N LEU A 69 8.75 7.95 -4.43
CA LEU A 69 8.88 7.99 -5.88
C LEU A 69 9.09 6.58 -6.46
N ALA A 70 9.94 5.76 -5.83
CA ALA A 70 10.15 4.38 -6.24
C ALA A 70 8.87 3.54 -6.12
N LEU A 71 8.08 3.75 -5.06
CA LEU A 71 6.78 3.09 -4.91
C LEU A 71 5.78 3.53 -5.98
N SER A 72 5.72 4.83 -6.29
CA SER A 72 4.90 5.35 -7.39
C SER A 72 5.25 4.67 -8.71
N GLN A 73 6.54 4.54 -9.02
CA GLN A 73 7.02 3.91 -10.24
C GLN A 73 6.70 2.40 -10.28
N ALA A 74 6.86 1.71 -9.15
CA ALA A 74 6.56 0.28 -9.06
C ALA A 74 5.06 -0.01 -9.28
N ILE A 75 4.17 0.81 -8.69
CA ILE A 75 2.72 0.70 -8.90
C ILE A 75 2.38 1.02 -10.36
N HIS A 76 2.95 2.10 -10.92
CA HIS A 76 2.69 2.49 -12.31
C HIS A 76 3.18 1.44 -13.32
N ALA A 77 4.27 0.74 -13.04
CA ALA A 77 4.74 -0.38 -13.87
C ALA A 77 3.74 -1.55 -13.94
N LYS A 78 2.81 -1.65 -12.99
CA LYS A 78 1.74 -2.65 -12.91
C LYS A 78 0.35 -2.07 -13.21
N ARG A 79 0.30 -0.84 -13.73
CA ARG A 79 -0.93 -0.06 -13.91
C ARG A 79 -2.05 -0.80 -14.62
N GLU A 80 -1.78 -1.41 -15.76
CA GLU A 80 -2.83 -2.09 -16.55
C GLU A 80 -3.41 -3.30 -15.82
N GLU A 81 -2.55 -4.08 -15.15
CA GLU A 81 -2.97 -5.22 -14.31
C GLU A 81 -3.85 -4.74 -13.15
N LEU A 82 -3.46 -3.65 -12.49
CA LEU A 82 -4.24 -3.07 -11.38
C LEU A 82 -5.58 -2.51 -11.85
N ILE A 83 -5.64 -1.86 -13.02
CA ILE A 83 -6.90 -1.38 -13.59
C ILE A 83 -7.86 -2.54 -13.87
N GLU A 84 -7.36 -3.61 -14.48
CA GLU A 84 -8.17 -4.79 -14.76
C GLU A 84 -8.70 -5.44 -13.47
N LEU A 85 -7.84 -5.56 -12.44
CA LEU A 85 -8.26 -6.06 -11.13
C LEU A 85 -9.34 -5.17 -10.48
N SER A 86 -9.23 -3.85 -10.58
CA SER A 86 -10.26 -2.94 -10.06
C SER A 86 -11.59 -3.07 -10.82
N VAL A 87 -11.55 -3.27 -12.14
CA VAL A 87 -12.77 -3.57 -12.93
C VAL A 87 -13.41 -4.87 -12.46
N GLN A 88 -12.61 -5.94 -12.32
CA GLN A 88 -13.13 -7.26 -11.93
C GLN A 88 -13.64 -7.30 -10.49
N ASN A 89 -12.88 -6.77 -9.52
CA ASN A 89 -13.18 -6.91 -8.10
C ASN A 89 -14.04 -5.75 -7.55
N GLY A 90 -13.87 -4.54 -8.09
CA GLY A 90 -14.59 -3.34 -7.67
C GLY A 90 -15.81 -3.00 -8.53
N GLY A 91 -15.95 -3.62 -9.72
CA GLY A 91 -17.02 -3.30 -10.66
C GLY A 91 -16.87 -1.91 -11.30
N ASN A 92 -15.70 -1.29 -11.19
CA ASN A 92 -15.44 0.03 -11.75
C ASN A 92 -15.48 0.00 -13.28
N THR A 93 -15.83 1.12 -13.91
CA THR A 93 -15.46 1.29 -15.31
C THR A 93 -13.93 1.40 -15.40
N ARG A 94 -13.37 1.10 -16.57
CA ARG A 94 -11.93 1.29 -16.81
C ARG A 94 -11.48 2.73 -16.52
N GLY A 95 -12.33 3.72 -16.80
CA GLY A 95 -12.07 5.13 -16.52
C GLY A 95 -11.95 5.42 -15.02
N ASP A 96 -12.89 4.91 -14.22
CA ASP A 96 -12.89 5.08 -12.76
C ASP A 96 -11.70 4.35 -12.11
N ALA A 97 -11.45 3.10 -12.52
CA ALA A 97 -10.30 2.31 -12.07
C ALA A 97 -8.96 3.00 -12.39
N LYS A 98 -8.87 3.60 -13.59
CA LYS A 98 -7.71 4.41 -13.99
C LYS A 98 -7.50 5.57 -13.02
N PHE A 99 -8.55 6.28 -12.60
CA PHE A 99 -8.41 7.41 -11.68
C PHE A 99 -7.90 6.99 -10.30
N ASP A 100 -8.31 5.82 -9.80
CA ASP A 100 -7.78 5.28 -8.53
C ASP A 100 -6.27 4.99 -8.64
N VAL A 101 -5.85 4.25 -9.66
CA VAL A 101 -4.43 3.88 -9.86
C VAL A 101 -3.54 5.09 -10.19
N ASP A 102 -3.97 5.94 -11.13
CA ASP A 102 -3.19 7.12 -11.51
C ASP A 102 -3.22 8.19 -10.41
N GLY A 103 -4.33 8.31 -9.70
CA GLY A 103 -4.44 9.19 -8.53
C GLY A 103 -3.48 8.77 -7.44
N ALA A 104 -3.45 7.49 -7.07
CA ALA A 104 -2.54 6.96 -6.07
C ALA A 104 -1.06 7.19 -6.43
N THR A 105 -0.67 6.87 -7.68
CA THR A 105 0.72 7.10 -8.13
C THR A 105 1.06 8.59 -8.19
N GLY A 106 0.16 9.44 -8.69
CA GLY A 106 0.32 10.88 -8.71
C GLY A 106 0.49 11.48 -7.30
N THR A 107 -0.31 11.04 -6.33
CA THR A 107 -0.20 11.48 -4.93
C THR A 107 1.16 11.09 -4.33
N LEU A 108 1.63 9.85 -4.55
CA LEU A 108 2.95 9.40 -4.08
C LEU A 108 4.08 10.24 -4.69
N ALA A 109 4.04 10.48 -6.01
CA ALA A 109 5.02 11.31 -6.69
C ALA A 109 5.00 12.77 -6.23
N TYR A 110 3.81 13.32 -5.94
CA TYR A 110 3.65 14.66 -5.38
C TYR A 110 4.32 14.79 -4.01
N TYR A 111 4.07 13.86 -3.08
CA TYR A 111 4.72 13.85 -1.78
C TYR A 111 6.24 13.60 -1.86
N ALA A 112 6.70 12.81 -2.84
CA ALA A 112 8.12 12.70 -3.15
C ALA A 112 8.72 14.05 -3.58
N GLY A 113 7.96 14.87 -4.32
CA GLY A 113 8.31 16.24 -4.67
C GLY A 113 8.41 17.16 -3.45
N ILE A 114 7.40 17.14 -2.56
CA ILE A 114 7.42 17.89 -1.30
C ILE A 114 8.66 17.55 -0.47
N ALA A 115 9.01 16.26 -0.38
CA ALA A 115 10.15 15.81 0.41
C ALA A 115 11.50 16.42 -0.02
N LYS A 116 11.62 16.90 -1.28
CA LYS A 116 12.83 17.60 -1.76
C LYS A 116 12.97 19.01 -1.18
N ALA A 117 11.86 19.66 -0.85
CA ALA A 117 11.82 21.00 -0.27
C ALA A 117 11.96 20.99 1.26
N LEU A 118 11.87 19.81 1.89
CA LEU A 118 12.08 19.66 3.32
C LEU A 118 13.57 19.76 3.69
N PRO A 119 13.89 20.19 4.93
CA PRO A 119 15.26 20.31 5.39
C PRO A 119 15.97 18.94 5.43
N GLU A 120 17.28 18.99 5.63
CA GLU A 120 18.04 17.78 5.97
C GLU A 120 17.56 17.17 7.29
N GLY A 121 17.79 15.86 7.45
CA GLY A 121 17.38 15.13 8.64
C GLY A 121 15.92 14.67 8.59
N ASN A 122 15.33 14.45 9.76
CA ASN A 122 14.02 13.79 9.93
C ASN A 122 13.07 14.54 10.87
N VAL A 123 13.44 15.74 11.31
CA VAL A 123 12.65 16.63 12.16
C VAL A 123 12.40 17.92 11.40
N LEU A 124 11.14 18.34 11.33
CA LEU A 124 10.76 19.65 10.82
C LEU A 124 10.48 20.52 12.04
N ALA A 125 11.29 21.56 12.23
CA ALA A 125 11.03 22.55 13.28
C ALA A 125 9.77 23.34 12.96
N ASP A 126 9.04 23.74 14.00
CA ASP A 126 7.92 24.67 13.86
C ASP A 126 8.45 26.09 14.11
N GLY A 127 8.15 27.04 13.22
CA GLY A 127 8.67 28.42 13.26
C GLY A 127 10.11 28.60 12.76
N ASP A 128 10.68 29.79 13.00
CA ASP A 128 12.00 30.22 12.49
C ASP A 128 13.19 29.67 13.31
N GLY A 129 12.95 28.78 14.28
CA GLY A 129 13.95 28.22 15.19
C GLY A 129 13.76 28.65 16.64
#